data_AF-A0A656JJP4-F1
#
_entry.id   AF-A0A656JJP4-F1
#
_cell.length_a   1.000
_cell.length_b   1.000
_cell.length_c   1.000
_cell.angle_alpha   90.00
_cell.angle_beta   90.00
_cell.angle_gamma   90.00
#
_symmetry.space_group_name_H-M   'P 1'
#
loop_
_entity.id
_entity.type
_entity.pdbx_description
1 polymer ?
#
loop_
_entity_poly.entity_id
_entity_poly.type
_entity_poly.pdbx_seq_one_letter_code
_entity_poly.pdbx_strand_id
1 'polypeptide(L)'
;EGITALVKLLAPNTKTRVTPHCTQKVPLAQPASLCRHHPVSLSQGTPLGSVGFDANSQLHLALFTEDLDEARGWLPGSHLHNDLLVLLRVYLGWRCTAKLQLSLPIHSLPKPLLGGPPVLLG
;
A
#
# COMPACT_ATOMS: atom_id res chain seq x y z
N GLU A 1 1.99 12.59 10.48
CA GLU A 1 2.97 12.48 11.58
C GLU A 1 2.89 11.16 12.35
N GLY A 2 1.72 10.69 12.81
CA GLY A 2 1.61 9.45 13.60
C GLY A 2 2.23 8.19 12.96
N ILE A 3 1.92 7.89 11.69
CA ILE A 3 2.49 6.70 11.00
C ILE A 3 4.02 6.78 10.89
N THR A 4 4.55 7.97 10.62
CA THR A 4 6.01 8.19 10.58
C THR A 4 6.66 7.91 11.93
N ALA A 5 5.99 8.26 13.04
CA ALA A 5 6.49 7.95 14.38
C ALA A 5 6.47 6.44 14.67
N LEU A 6 5.44 5.72 14.23
CA LEU A 6 5.36 4.25 14.38
C LEU A 6 6.53 3.56 13.66
N VAL A 7 6.84 3.99 12.44
CA VAL A 7 7.96 3.39 11.71
C VAL A 7 9.29 3.73 12.35
N LYS A 8 9.50 4.99 12.78
CA LYS A 8 10.71 5.39 13.51
C LYS A 8 10.91 4.63 14.83
N LEU A 9 9.83 4.24 15.49
CA LEU A 9 9.87 3.42 16.70
C LEU A 9 10.35 1.99 16.41
N LEU A 10 9.90 1.41 15.29
CA LEU A 10 10.28 0.05 14.89
C LEU A 10 11.69 -0.01 14.27
N ALA A 11 12.04 0.98 13.46
CA ALA A 11 13.24 1.00 12.63
C ALA A 11 13.78 2.44 12.53
N PRO A 12 14.68 2.85 13.44
CA PRO A 12 15.14 4.25 13.53
C PRO A 12 15.90 4.74 12.29
N ASN A 13 16.57 3.84 11.56
CA ASN A 13 17.33 4.18 10.36
C ASN A 13 16.46 4.17 9.08
N THR A 14 15.20 3.77 9.18
CA THR A 14 14.27 3.71 8.05
C THR A 14 13.63 5.08 7.79
N LYS A 15 13.83 5.58 6.57
CA LYS A 15 13.15 6.77 6.05
C LYS A 15 11.74 6.40 5.60
N THR A 16 10.79 7.27 5.91
CA THR A 16 9.38 7.07 5.53
C THR A 16 8.82 8.27 4.79
N ARG A 17 8.01 8.01 3.77
CA ARG A 17 7.19 9.02 3.11
C ARG A 17 5.74 8.56 3.07
N VAL A 18 4.85 9.40 3.58
CA VAL A 18 3.40 9.16 3.54
C VAL A 18 2.82 10.09 2.47
N THR A 19 2.18 9.51 1.45
CA THR A 19 1.41 10.28 0.47
C THR A 19 -0.07 10.07 0.77
N PRO A 20 -0.77 11.11 1.27
CA PRO A 20 -2.22 11.05 1.39
C PRO A 20 -2.84 10.99 -0.01
N HIS A 21 -4.02 10.39 -0.12
CA HIS A 21 -4.78 10.27 -1.34
C HIS A 21 -4.12 9.47 -2.48
N CYS A 22 -3.75 8.22 -2.20
CA CYS A 22 -3.25 7.33 -3.23
C CYS A 22 -4.41 6.81 -4.09
N THR A 23 -4.31 7.00 -5.41
CA THR A 23 -5.33 6.53 -6.34
C THR A 23 -5.29 5.01 -6.48
N GLN A 24 -6.42 4.37 -6.22
CA GLN A 24 -6.65 2.96 -6.48
C GLN A 24 -7.76 2.77 -7.52
N LYS A 25 -7.59 1.76 -8.37
CA LYS A 25 -8.63 1.33 -9.32
C LYS A 25 -9.65 0.50 -8.56
N VAL A 26 -10.93 0.85 -8.67
CA VAL A 26 -12.03 0.14 -8.02
C VAL A 26 -12.97 -0.40 -9.10
N PRO A 27 -13.25 -1.71 -9.14
CA PRO A 27 -14.20 -2.26 -10.08
C PRO A 27 -15.61 -1.74 -9.76
N LEU A 28 -16.34 -1.33 -10.79
CA LEU A 28 -17.71 -0.86 -10.65
C LEU A 28 -18.67 -2.04 -10.80
N ALA A 29 -19.51 -2.27 -9.79
CA ALA A 29 -20.54 -3.31 -9.85
C ALA A 29 -21.55 -3.04 -10.98
N GLN A 30 -21.85 -1.77 -11.23
CA GLN A 30 -22.76 -1.33 -12.28
C GLN A 30 -22.13 -0.15 -13.04
N PRO A 31 -21.45 -0.43 -14.17
CA PRO A 31 -20.96 0.61 -15.07
C PRO A 31 -22.12 1.43 -15.64
N ALA A 32 -21.86 2.68 -16.00
CA ALA A 32 -22.89 3.49 -16.64
C ALA A 32 -23.28 2.88 -18.00
N SER A 33 -24.59 2.80 -18.26
CA SER A 33 -25.14 2.26 -19.51
C SER A 33 -26.09 3.26 -20.15
N LEU A 34 -26.12 3.31 -21.48
CA LEU A 34 -27.10 4.10 -22.25
C LEU A 34 -28.41 3.30 -22.46
N CYS A 35 -28.84 2.57 -21.44
CA CYS A 35 -30.05 1.76 -21.47
C CYS A 35 -31.24 2.55 -20.90
N ARG A 36 -32.38 2.52 -21.60
CA ARG A 36 -33.62 3.15 -21.10
C ARG A 36 -34.14 2.52 -19.80
N HIS A 37 -33.83 1.25 -19.56
CA HIS A 37 -34.22 0.53 -18.34
C HIS A 37 -33.30 0.81 -17.14
N HIS A 38 -32.13 1.43 -17.37
CA HIS A 38 -31.16 1.84 -16.34
C HIS A 38 -30.55 3.20 -16.74
N PRO A 39 -31.35 4.29 -16.71
CA PRO A 39 -30.87 5.59 -17.12
C PRO A 39 -29.82 6.11 -16.12
N VAL A 40 -28.76 6.73 -16.64
CA VAL A 40 -27.71 7.36 -15.84
C VAL A 40 -27.83 8.88 -15.89
N SER A 41 -27.64 9.54 -14.76
CA SER A 41 -27.62 11.01 -14.67
C SER A 41 -26.20 11.52 -14.49
N LEU A 42 -25.84 12.58 -15.21
CA LEU A 42 -24.52 13.23 -15.07
C LEU A 42 -24.27 13.76 -13.65
N SER A 43 -25.34 14.09 -12.91
CA SER A 43 -25.25 14.52 -11.50
C SER A 43 -24.64 13.47 -10.58
N GLN A 44 -24.74 12.18 -10.94
CA GLN A 44 -24.18 11.08 -10.16
C GLN A 44 -22.67 10.91 -10.39
N GLY A 45 -22.13 11.47 -11.48
CA GLY A 45 -20.71 11.34 -11.82
C GLY A 45 -20.26 9.91 -12.11
N THR A 46 -21.19 9.00 -12.44
CA THR A 46 -20.88 7.58 -12.66
C THR A 46 -19.93 7.41 -13.85
N PRO A 47 -18.81 6.69 -13.70
CA PRO A 47 -17.89 6.44 -14.80
C PRO A 47 -18.54 5.57 -15.89
N LEU A 48 -18.17 5.82 -17.15
CA LEU A 48 -18.62 5.01 -18.28
C LEU A 48 -17.95 3.63 -18.35
N GLY A 49 -16.72 3.51 -17.85
CA GLY A 49 -15.97 2.25 -17.86
C GLY A 49 -16.36 1.30 -16.72
N SER A 50 -15.82 0.09 -16.74
CA SER A 50 -16.01 -0.90 -15.66
C SER A 50 -15.16 -0.63 -14.41
N VAL A 51 -14.38 0.46 -14.40
CA VAL A 51 -13.43 0.81 -13.34
C VAL A 51 -13.56 2.28 -12.99
N GLY A 52 -13.71 2.57 -11.69
CA GLY A 52 -13.58 3.89 -11.11
C GLY A 52 -12.21 4.11 -10.45
N PHE A 53 -11.94 5.35 -10.08
CA PHE A 53 -10.74 5.71 -9.32
C PHE A 53 -11.15 6.26 -7.96
N ASP A 54 -10.61 5.68 -6.90
CA ASP A 54 -10.76 6.15 -5.54
C ASP A 54 -9.42 6.69 -5.04
N ALA A 55 -9.41 7.92 -4.55
CA ALA A 55 -8.24 8.56 -3.94
C ALA A 55 -8.46 8.84 -2.46
N ASN A 56 -9.57 8.42 -1.85
CA ASN A 56 -9.92 8.82 -0.49
C ASN A 56 -9.75 7.68 0.51
N SER A 57 -9.82 6.43 0.07
CA SER A 57 -9.76 5.27 0.97
C SER A 57 -8.39 4.63 1.07
N GLN A 58 -7.38 5.15 0.35
CA GLN A 58 -6.03 4.60 0.35
C GLN A 58 -4.96 5.68 0.57
N LEU A 59 -3.95 5.34 1.38
CA LEU A 59 -2.70 6.08 1.51
C LEU A 59 -1.53 5.25 0.98
N HIS A 60 -0.47 5.93 0.56
CA HIS A 60 0.77 5.28 0.17
C HIS A 60 1.83 5.50 1.25
N LEU A 61 2.38 4.42 1.77
CA LEU A 61 3.47 4.40 2.74
C LEU A 61 4.72 3.83 2.08
N ALA A 62 5.65 4.72 1.72
CA ALA A 62 6.93 4.34 1.15
C ALA A 62 7.99 4.30 2.25
N LEU A 63 8.68 3.16 2.36
CA LEU A 63 9.77 2.89 3.28
C LEU A 63 11.08 2.76 2.50
N PHE A 64 12.16 3.31 3.04
CA PHE A 64 13.50 3.17 2.50
C PHE A 64 14.51 3.04 3.63
N THR A 65 15.39 2.04 3.55
CA THR A 65 16.49 1.86 4.50
C THR A 65 17.75 1.39 3.79
N GLU A 66 18.90 1.84 4.28
CA GLU A 66 20.23 1.38 3.87
C GLU A 66 20.85 0.44 4.92
N ASP A 67 20.19 0.32 6.08
CA ASP A 67 20.60 -0.58 7.15
C ASP A 67 20.22 -2.01 6.76
N LEU A 68 21.21 -2.90 6.75
CA LEU A 68 21.05 -4.29 6.30
C LEU A 68 20.13 -5.10 7.22
N ASP A 69 20.18 -4.83 8.52
CA ASP A 69 19.42 -5.58 9.52
C ASP A 69 17.96 -5.11 9.52
N GLU A 70 17.72 -3.80 9.42
CA GLU A 70 16.36 -3.28 9.19
C GLU A 70 15.80 -3.74 7.84
N ALA A 71 16.60 -3.73 6.78
CA ALA A 71 16.17 -4.19 5.46
C ALA A 71 15.65 -5.63 5.50
N ARG A 72 16.36 -6.53 6.20
CA ARG A 72 15.92 -7.92 6.43
C ARG A 72 14.66 -8.00 7.28
N GLY A 73 14.54 -7.14 8.29
CA GLY A 73 13.36 -7.03 9.14
C GLY A 73 12.11 -6.56 8.38
N TRP A 74 12.27 -5.76 7.32
CA TRP A 74 11.19 -5.26 6.47
C TRP A 74 10.72 -6.21 5.37
N LEU A 75 11.49 -7.27 5.07
CA LEU A 75 11.09 -8.23 4.05
C LEU A 75 9.74 -8.89 4.41
N PRO A 76 8.95 -9.31 3.41
CA PRO A 76 7.66 -9.94 3.65
C PRO A 76 7.78 -11.15 4.59
N GLY A 77 7.00 -11.15 5.67
CA GLY A 77 7.00 -12.21 6.69
C GLY A 77 7.99 -12.02 7.84
N SER A 78 8.90 -11.05 7.74
CA SER A 78 9.81 -10.69 8.84
C SER A 78 9.11 -9.90 9.96
N HIS A 79 9.78 -9.76 11.10
CA HIS A 79 9.23 -9.16 12.32
C HIS A 79 8.79 -7.70 12.15
N LEU A 80 9.63 -6.79 11.62
CA LEU A 80 9.26 -5.37 11.46
C LEU A 80 8.06 -5.20 10.54
N HIS A 81 8.03 -5.98 9.45
CA HIS A 81 6.90 -5.99 8.53
C HIS A 81 5.59 -6.38 9.24
N ASN A 82 5.60 -7.46 10.03
CA ASN A 82 4.41 -7.92 10.75
C ASN A 82 3.98 -6.94 11.85
N ASP A 83 4.93 -6.42 12.62
CA ASP A 83 4.66 -5.46 13.70
C ASP A 83 4.05 -4.18 13.14
N LEU A 84 4.57 -3.66 12.03
CA LEU A 84 4.00 -2.50 11.36
C LEU A 84 2.56 -2.77 10.89
N LEU A 85 2.27 -3.95 10.32
CA LEU A 85 0.92 -4.30 9.88
C LEU A 85 -0.08 -4.30 11.05
N VAL A 86 0.32 -4.82 12.21
CA VAL A 86 -0.51 -4.81 13.43
C VAL A 86 -0.74 -3.38 13.90
N LEU A 87 0.31 -2.57 14.01
CA LEU A 87 0.20 -1.18 14.44
C LEU A 87 -0.66 -0.35 13.49
N LEU A 88 -0.50 -0.52 12.17
CA LEU A 88 -1.34 0.14 11.18
C LEU A 88 -2.80 -0.29 11.29
N ARG A 89 -3.08 -1.57 11.56
CA ARG A 89 -4.46 -2.04 11.74
C ARG A 89 -5.13 -1.39 12.95
N VAL A 90 -4.40 -1.20 14.06
CA VAL A 90 -4.92 -0.51 15.23
C VAL A 90 -5.06 1.00 14.97
N TYR A 91 -4.08 1.61 14.32
CA TYR A 91 -4.02 3.07 14.10
C TYR A 91 -5.01 3.55 13.03
N LEU A 92 -5.07 2.87 11.88
CA LEU A 92 -5.97 3.21 10.77
C LEU A 92 -7.37 2.62 10.96
N GLY A 93 -7.48 1.48 11.63
CA GLY A 93 -8.74 0.77 11.81
C GLY A 93 -9.40 0.44 10.47
N TRP A 94 -10.71 0.68 10.39
CA TRP A 94 -11.51 0.52 9.18
C TRP A 94 -11.47 1.73 8.24
N ARG A 95 -10.79 2.81 8.62
CA ARG A 95 -10.95 4.13 7.97
C ARG A 95 -10.17 4.25 6.66
N CYS A 96 -9.03 3.58 6.54
CA CYS A 96 -8.14 3.74 5.40
C CYS A 96 -7.25 2.51 5.21
N THR A 97 -7.04 2.12 3.96
CA THR A 97 -6.09 1.08 3.56
C THR A 97 -4.72 1.71 3.30
N ALA A 98 -3.65 1.09 3.77
CA ALA A 98 -2.29 1.50 3.47
C ALA A 98 -1.68 0.61 2.38
N LYS A 99 -1.24 1.23 1.28
CA LYS A 99 -0.36 0.58 0.30
C LYS A 99 1.08 0.73 0.80
N LEU A 100 1.70 -0.38 1.17
CA LEU A 100 3.09 -0.42 1.60
C LEU A 100 4.01 -0.62 0.39
N GLN A 101 5.03 0.22 0.27
CA GLN A 101 6.10 0.06 -0.70
C GLN A 101 7.44 0.11 0.03
N LEU A 102 8.24 -0.93 -0.14
CA LEU A 102 9.60 -0.99 0.40
C LEU A 102 10.60 -0.80 -0.75
N SER A 103 11.52 0.15 -0.59
CA SER A 103 12.61 0.38 -1.53
C SER A 103 13.93 0.16 -0.80
N LEU A 104 14.76 -0.74 -1.32
CA LEU A 104 16.03 -1.13 -0.72
C LEU A 104 17.15 -1.02 -1.74
N PRO A 105 18.40 -0.72 -1.31
CA PRO A 105 19.56 -0.92 -2.13
C PRO A 105 19.72 -2.39 -2.56
N ILE A 106 20.21 -2.62 -3.78
CA ILE A 106 20.36 -3.97 -4.37
C ILE A 106 21.20 -4.89 -3.49
N HIS A 107 22.24 -4.36 -2.84
CA HIS A 107 23.11 -5.14 -1.95
C HIS A 107 22.42 -5.63 -0.67
N SER A 108 21.27 -5.05 -0.31
CA SER A 108 20.46 -5.45 0.84
C SER A 108 19.42 -6.52 0.50
N LEU A 109 19.20 -6.80 -0.78
CA LEU A 109 18.27 -7.83 -1.21
C LEU A 109 18.88 -9.23 -1.05
N PRO A 110 18.08 -10.23 -0.63
CA PRO A 110 18.53 -11.60 -0.59
C PRO A 110 18.87 -12.10 -1.99
N LYS A 111 19.93 -12.90 -2.11
CA LYS A 111 20.27 -13.52 -3.40
C LYS A 111 19.12 -14.43 -3.83
N PRO A 112 18.63 -14.31 -5.08
CA PRO A 112 17.61 -15.22 -5.59
C PRO A 112 18.21 -16.63 -5.69
N LEU A 113 17.72 -17.55 -4.87
CA LEU A 113 18.13 -18.95 -4.86
C LEU A 113 16.95 -19.81 -5.32
N LEU A 114 17.24 -20.76 -6.21
CA LEU A 114 16.25 -21.75 -6.63
C LEU A 114 15.85 -22.61 -5.42
N GLY A 115 14.56 -22.61 -5.04
CA GLY A 115 14.07 -23.34 -3.86
C GLY A 115 14.19 -22.61 -2.51
N GLY A 116 14.69 -21.37 -2.51
CA GLY A 116 14.64 -20.47 -1.34
C GLY A 116 13.31 -19.73 -1.20
N PRO A 117 13.15 -18.89 -0.16
CA PRO A 117 11.99 -17.99 -0.07
C PRO A 117 11.89 -17.17 -1.35
N PRO A 118 10.69 -17.04 -1.96
CA PRO A 118 10.55 -16.35 -3.23
C PRO A 118 10.97 -14.89 -3.06
N VAL A 119 11.91 -14.44 -3.90
CA VAL A 119 12.16 -13.00 -4.07
C VAL A 119 10.96 -12.45 -4.83
N LEU A 120 10.08 -11.75 -4.12
CA LEU A 120 8.93 -11.06 -4.72
C LEU A 120 9.46 -9.84 -5.48
N LEU A 121 9.77 -10.01 -6.76
CA LEU A 121 10.04 -8.93 -7.68
C LEU A 121 8.69 -8.47 -8.25
N GLY A 122 8.23 -7.29 -7.84
CA GLY A 122 6.93 -6.74 -8.23
C GLY A 122 6.84 -5.25 -8.00
#